data_AF-A0AAE4NKI2-F1
#
_entry.id   AF-A0AAE4NKI2-F1
#
_cell.length_a   1.000
_cell.length_b   1.000
_cell.length_c   1.000
_cell.angle_alpha   90.00
_cell.angle_beta   90.00
_cell.angle_gamma   90.00
#
_symmetry.space_group_name_H-M   'P 1'
#
loop_
_entity.id
_entity.type
_entity.pdbx_description
1 polymer ?
#
loop_
_entity_poly.entity_id
_entity_poly.type
_entity_poly.pdbx_seq_one_letter_code
_entity_poly.pdbx_strand_id
1 'polypeptide(L)'
;MNALQTFLKGLAAGMDIIADCHGLTKRALIDAGCPDTTAARLLTLTDAYFGPTAFSRLQRESIAAARTNKHSLTALLAIERHASKLKNKRQAWALRRELCGMKGDVSDVDKQGRKRVREIKGPPQSKPGVKLYRRADGPWTMTITGKSADIADMHAALDKDAPLDSVRKIFQGKAAASGASVTTNVVLRLDELDRVVDTTGDDITLQLTNGARMTGADLVRRAFTAHGYVTLIHPVKGPVNLYRTERLASPKQRTMAAAENPTCPWPQCNYPADECQVHHLTAWHHGGETNPENLTIACPYHNGVNDDDPNAPPLRGRLARVKGTIRWLPPWAESS
;
A
#
# COMPACT_ATOMS: atom_id res chain seq x y z
N MET A 1 34.31 -6.75 -36.92
CA MET A 1 33.38 -6.44 -35.81
C MET A 1 33.73 -5.03 -35.33
N ASN A 2 32.81 -4.08 -35.39
CA ASN A 2 33.08 -2.71 -34.92
C ASN A 2 33.02 -2.63 -33.39
N ALA A 3 33.45 -1.51 -32.79
CA ALA A 3 33.49 -1.34 -31.34
C ALA A 3 32.13 -1.58 -30.67
N LEU A 4 31.04 -1.10 -31.28
CA LEU A 4 29.68 -1.31 -30.79
C LEU A 4 29.29 -2.80 -30.80
N GLN A 5 29.60 -3.53 -31.88
CA GLN A 5 29.32 -4.96 -31.98
C GLN A 5 30.13 -5.78 -30.96
N THR A 6 31.40 -5.42 -30.73
CA THR A 6 32.23 -6.04 -29.68
C THR A 6 31.64 -5.80 -28.30
N PHE A 7 31.21 -4.56 -28.01
CA PHE A 7 30.55 -4.21 -26.76
C PHE A 7 29.23 -4.98 -26.56
N LEU A 8 28.34 -4.98 -27.55
CA LEU A 8 27.05 -5.67 -27.50
C LEU A 8 27.21 -7.19 -27.36
N LYS A 9 28.21 -7.78 -28.04
CA LYS A 9 28.53 -9.21 -27.91
C LYS A 9 29.04 -9.52 -26.49
N GLY A 10 29.89 -8.65 -25.92
CA GLY A 10 30.34 -8.77 -24.54
C GLY A 10 29.18 -8.69 -23.54
N LEU A 11 28.23 -7.78 -23.76
CA LEU A 11 27.07 -7.64 -22.87
C LEU A 11 26.21 -8.90 -22.79
N ALA A 12 26.09 -9.69 -23.86
CA ALA A 12 25.28 -10.91 -23.89
C ALA A 12 25.94 -12.13 -23.22
N ALA A 13 27.25 -12.05 -22.92
CA ALA A 13 28.04 -13.16 -22.37
C ALA A 13 28.24 -13.04 -20.85
N GLY A 14 27.22 -12.57 -20.11
CA GLY A 14 27.38 -12.19 -18.71
C GLY A 14 27.88 -13.32 -17.80
N MET A 15 27.36 -14.54 -18.00
CA MET A 15 27.76 -15.72 -17.21
C MET A 15 29.19 -16.19 -17.50
N ASP A 16 29.68 -16.00 -18.73
CA ASP A 16 31.05 -16.38 -19.10
C ASP A 16 32.05 -15.35 -18.61
N ILE A 17 31.71 -14.05 -18.67
CA ILE A 17 32.54 -12.99 -18.09
C ILE A 17 32.79 -13.23 -16.60
N ILE A 18 31.77 -13.59 -15.83
CA ILE A 18 31.95 -13.87 -14.40
C ILE A 18 32.66 -15.21 -14.15
N ALA A 19 32.60 -16.16 -15.08
CA ALA A 19 33.38 -17.40 -15.00
C ALA A 19 34.88 -17.10 -15.15
N ASP A 20 35.25 -16.23 -16.10
CA ASP A 20 36.63 -15.80 -16.33
C ASP A 20 37.20 -14.96 -15.16
N CYS A 21 36.33 -14.38 -14.33
CA CYS A 21 36.74 -13.69 -13.11
C CYS A 21 37.12 -14.65 -11.97
N HIS A 22 36.80 -15.95 -12.08
CA HIS A 22 37.04 -16.92 -11.01
C HIS A 22 38.53 -17.10 -10.72
N GLY A 23 38.92 -16.84 -9.47
CA GLY A 23 40.31 -16.87 -9.02
C GLY A 23 41.09 -15.56 -9.19
N LEU A 24 40.49 -14.53 -9.80
CA LEU A 24 41.11 -13.21 -9.90
C LEU A 24 40.87 -12.38 -8.63
N THR A 25 41.82 -11.50 -8.30
CA THR A 25 41.65 -10.53 -7.21
C THR A 25 41.04 -9.22 -7.72
N LYS A 26 40.44 -8.43 -6.83
CA LYS A 26 39.91 -7.09 -7.18
C LYS A 26 41.00 -6.20 -7.79
N ARG A 27 42.23 -6.28 -7.26
CA ARG A 27 43.38 -5.54 -7.77
C ARG A 27 43.73 -5.97 -9.20
N ALA A 28 43.79 -7.27 -9.48
CA ALA A 28 44.08 -7.78 -10.82
C ALA A 28 43.05 -7.31 -11.86
N LEU A 29 41.76 -7.26 -11.50
CA LEU A 29 40.73 -6.70 -12.38
C LEU A 29 40.92 -5.21 -12.64
N ILE A 30 41.27 -4.43 -11.61
CA ILE A 30 41.53 -2.99 -11.74
C ILE A 30 42.76 -2.73 -12.62
N ASP A 31 43.84 -3.49 -12.42
CA ASP A 31 45.07 -3.38 -13.19
C ASP A 31 44.85 -3.77 -14.67
N ALA A 32 43.86 -4.64 -14.94
CA ALA A 32 43.37 -4.95 -16.28
C ALA A 32 42.41 -3.88 -16.88
N GLY A 33 42.21 -2.75 -16.20
CA GLY A 33 41.40 -1.63 -16.67
C GLY A 33 39.92 -1.66 -16.25
N CYS A 34 39.51 -2.56 -15.34
CA CYS A 34 38.14 -2.59 -14.82
C CYS A 34 37.92 -1.50 -13.76
N PRO A 35 36.87 -0.66 -13.85
CA PRO A 35 36.53 0.28 -12.79
C PRO A 35 36.29 -0.42 -11.45
N ASP A 36 36.68 0.21 -10.34
CA ASP A 36 36.69 -0.40 -9.01
C ASP A 36 35.32 -0.96 -8.55
N THR A 37 34.24 -0.23 -8.84
CA THR A 37 32.85 -0.58 -8.52
C THR A 37 32.36 -1.73 -9.39
N THR A 38 32.83 -1.80 -10.64
CA THR A 38 32.54 -2.89 -11.57
C THR A 38 33.29 -4.15 -11.14
N ALA A 39 34.56 -4.05 -10.77
CA ALA A 39 35.35 -5.16 -10.24
C ALA A 39 34.70 -5.77 -8.99
N ALA A 40 34.22 -4.94 -8.05
CA ALA A 40 33.53 -5.44 -6.86
C ALA A 40 32.22 -6.19 -7.20
N ARG A 41 31.46 -5.69 -8.18
CA ARG A 41 30.23 -6.33 -8.66
C ARG A 41 30.51 -7.67 -9.35
N LEU A 42 31.54 -7.74 -10.18
CA LEU A 42 31.96 -8.98 -10.85
C LEU A 42 32.36 -10.05 -9.84
N LEU A 43 33.17 -9.69 -8.83
CA LEU A 43 33.56 -10.63 -7.78
C LEU A 43 32.36 -11.11 -6.95
N THR A 44 31.41 -10.21 -6.63
CA THR A 44 30.18 -10.60 -5.92
C THR A 44 29.39 -11.66 -6.69
N LEU A 45 29.28 -11.52 -8.02
CA LEU A 45 28.63 -12.53 -8.87
C LEU A 45 29.46 -13.81 -8.98
N THR A 46 30.77 -13.67 -9.10
CA THR A 46 31.71 -14.80 -9.17
C THR A 46 31.60 -15.67 -7.91
N ASP A 47 31.61 -15.05 -6.73
CA ASP A 47 31.41 -15.74 -5.45
C ASP A 47 30.04 -16.43 -5.37
N ALA A 48 28.98 -15.81 -5.91
CA ALA A 48 27.65 -16.39 -5.89
C ALA A 48 27.51 -17.61 -6.82
N TYR A 49 28.02 -17.53 -8.05
CA TYR A 49 27.80 -18.54 -9.08
C TYR A 49 28.92 -19.59 -9.17
N PHE A 50 30.15 -19.24 -8.82
CA PHE A 50 31.32 -20.12 -8.90
C PHE A 50 31.99 -20.38 -7.55
N GLY A 51 31.61 -19.67 -6.50
CA GLY A 51 32.05 -19.96 -5.13
C GLY A 51 31.42 -21.22 -4.52
N PRO A 52 31.98 -21.73 -3.41
CA PRO A 52 31.49 -22.95 -2.76
C PRO A 52 30.09 -22.77 -2.16
N THR A 53 29.20 -23.75 -2.38
CA THR A 53 27.84 -23.71 -1.84
C THR A 53 27.26 -25.10 -1.56
N ALA A 54 26.44 -25.22 -0.51
CA ALA A 54 25.70 -26.44 -0.19
C ALA A 54 24.58 -26.77 -1.20
N PHE A 55 24.27 -25.85 -2.11
CA PHE A 55 23.22 -25.99 -3.13
C PHE A 55 23.79 -26.17 -4.54
N SER A 56 24.87 -26.95 -4.66
CA SER A 56 25.66 -27.13 -5.90
C SER A 56 24.81 -27.53 -7.12
N ARG A 57 23.74 -28.32 -6.93
CA ARG A 57 22.80 -28.65 -8.02
C ARG A 57 22.07 -27.41 -8.53
N LEU A 58 21.50 -26.58 -7.64
CA LEU A 58 20.79 -25.36 -8.03
C LEU A 58 21.73 -24.32 -8.62
N GLN A 59 22.98 -24.25 -8.13
CA GLN A 59 24.03 -23.42 -8.71
C GLN A 59 24.33 -23.81 -10.16
N ARG A 60 24.61 -25.09 -10.42
CA ARG A 60 24.85 -25.60 -11.78
C ARG A 60 23.66 -25.36 -12.71
N GLU A 61 22.43 -25.63 -12.25
CA GLU A 61 21.21 -25.38 -13.02
C GLU A 61 21.02 -23.89 -13.35
N SER A 62 21.33 -23.00 -12.40
CA SER A 62 21.24 -21.55 -12.61
C SER A 62 22.28 -21.04 -13.62
N ILE A 63 23.51 -21.55 -13.56
CA ILE A 63 24.57 -21.23 -14.53
C ILE A 63 24.15 -21.69 -15.93
N ALA A 64 23.71 -22.94 -16.06
CA ALA A 64 23.31 -23.51 -17.35
C ALA A 64 22.12 -22.74 -17.96
N ALA A 65 21.13 -22.40 -17.13
CA ALA A 65 19.97 -21.63 -17.57
C ALA A 65 20.36 -20.22 -18.03
N ALA A 66 21.22 -19.52 -17.27
CA ALA A 66 21.68 -18.19 -17.63
C ALA A 66 22.50 -18.15 -18.92
N ARG A 67 23.36 -19.16 -19.15
CA ARG A 67 24.07 -19.32 -20.42
C ARG A 67 23.12 -19.55 -21.58
N THR A 68 22.15 -20.45 -21.40
CA THR A 68 21.14 -20.78 -22.41
C THR A 68 20.32 -19.54 -22.81
N ASN A 69 19.96 -18.71 -21.83
CA ASN A 69 19.20 -17.48 -22.04
C ASN A 69 20.07 -16.25 -22.37
N LYS A 70 21.41 -16.41 -22.45
CA LYS A 70 22.37 -15.33 -22.73
C LYS A 70 22.20 -14.12 -21.81
N HIS A 71 22.03 -14.38 -20.51
CA HIS A 71 21.83 -13.32 -19.53
C HIS A 71 23.04 -12.39 -19.46
N SER A 72 22.78 -11.09 -19.55
CA SER A 72 23.80 -10.05 -19.40
C SER A 72 24.25 -9.88 -17.95
N LEU A 73 25.39 -9.21 -17.74
CA LEU A 73 25.85 -8.84 -16.40
C LEU A 73 24.77 -8.05 -15.63
N THR A 74 24.05 -7.16 -16.31
CA THR A 74 22.98 -6.37 -15.69
C THR A 74 21.82 -7.25 -15.26
N ALA A 75 21.46 -8.27 -16.04
CA ALA A 75 20.45 -9.26 -15.64
C ALA A 75 20.91 -10.02 -14.39
N LEU A 76 22.14 -10.54 -14.38
CA LEU A 76 22.69 -11.29 -13.25
C LEU A 76 22.76 -10.45 -11.96
N LEU A 77 23.11 -9.16 -12.06
CA LEU A 77 23.07 -8.23 -10.94
C LEU A 77 21.65 -8.00 -10.41
N ALA A 78 20.66 -7.89 -11.30
CA ALA A 78 19.26 -7.76 -10.91
C ALA A 78 18.77 -9.02 -10.15
N ILE A 79 19.14 -10.21 -10.64
CA ILE A 79 18.85 -11.48 -9.98
C ILE A 79 19.45 -11.50 -8.56
N GLU A 80 20.74 -11.18 -8.43
CA GLU A 80 21.44 -11.22 -7.14
C GLU A 80 20.88 -10.18 -6.14
N ARG A 81 20.49 -9.00 -6.64
CA ARG A 81 19.81 -7.98 -5.83
C ARG A 81 18.50 -8.47 -5.22
N HIS A 82 17.78 -9.37 -5.88
CA HIS A 82 16.55 -9.95 -5.32
C HIS A 82 16.82 -11.18 -4.47
N ALA A 83 17.74 -12.05 -4.88
CA ALA A 83 18.13 -13.23 -4.11
C ALA A 83 18.69 -12.85 -2.73
N SER A 84 19.53 -11.81 -2.65
CA SER A 84 20.10 -11.31 -1.39
C SER A 84 19.07 -10.79 -0.38
N LYS A 85 17.84 -10.46 -0.82
CA LYS A 85 16.76 -10.07 0.09
C LYS A 85 16.22 -11.26 0.90
N LEU A 86 16.42 -12.49 0.44
CA LEU A 86 15.86 -13.69 1.08
C LEU A 86 16.85 -14.26 2.10
N LYS A 87 16.44 -14.34 3.39
CA LYS A 87 17.28 -14.88 4.46
C LYS A 87 17.49 -16.40 4.33
N ASN A 88 16.50 -17.11 3.81
CA ASN A 88 16.57 -18.55 3.61
C ASN A 88 17.37 -18.85 2.33
N LYS A 89 18.54 -19.48 2.48
CA LYS A 89 19.46 -19.79 1.37
C LYS A 89 18.83 -20.70 0.31
N ARG A 90 17.96 -21.65 0.68
CA ARG A 90 17.27 -22.53 -0.27
C ARG A 90 16.27 -21.75 -1.13
N GLN A 91 15.53 -20.82 -0.53
CA GLN A 91 14.61 -19.94 -1.26
C GLN A 91 15.37 -18.98 -2.17
N ALA A 92 16.50 -18.43 -1.72
CA ALA A 92 17.38 -17.60 -2.55
C ALA A 92 17.87 -18.36 -3.80
N TRP A 93 18.30 -19.61 -3.64
CA TRP A 93 18.72 -20.45 -4.76
C TRP A 93 17.57 -20.86 -5.68
N ALA A 94 16.39 -21.16 -5.14
CA ALA A 94 15.20 -21.41 -5.95
C ALA A 94 14.85 -20.19 -6.81
N LEU A 95 14.93 -18.98 -6.24
CA LEU A 95 14.72 -17.73 -6.97
C LEU A 95 15.79 -17.51 -8.05
N ARG A 96 17.08 -17.75 -7.76
CA ARG A 96 18.15 -17.66 -8.78
C ARG A 96 17.87 -18.58 -9.97
N ARG A 97 17.53 -19.85 -9.70
CA ARG A 97 17.20 -20.81 -10.76
C ARG A 97 16.00 -20.36 -11.59
N GLU A 98 14.93 -19.89 -10.93
CA GLU A 98 13.73 -19.37 -11.59
C GLU A 98 14.08 -18.22 -12.54
N LEU A 99 14.76 -17.18 -12.02
CA LEU A 99 15.08 -15.99 -12.79
C LEU A 99 16.13 -16.23 -13.88
N CYS A 100 17.15 -17.06 -13.62
CA CYS A 100 18.11 -17.47 -14.66
C CYS A 100 17.44 -18.26 -15.78
N GLY A 101 16.35 -18.98 -15.48
CA GLY A 101 15.54 -19.74 -16.44
C GLY A 101 14.61 -18.89 -17.30
N MET A 102 14.38 -17.63 -16.94
CA MET A 102 13.49 -16.75 -17.70
C MET A 102 14.12 -16.27 -19.00
N LYS A 103 13.33 -16.31 -20.07
CA LYS A 103 13.59 -15.55 -21.30
C LYS A 103 12.96 -14.17 -21.18
N GLY A 104 13.64 -13.13 -21.67
CA GLY A 104 13.16 -11.76 -21.65
C GLY A 104 14.25 -10.76 -21.30
N ASP A 105 13.88 -9.50 -21.24
CA ASP A 105 14.79 -8.41 -20.94
C ASP A 105 15.04 -8.30 -19.42
N VAL A 106 16.05 -7.50 -19.06
CA VAL A 106 16.41 -7.23 -17.65
C VAL A 106 15.20 -6.70 -16.85
N SER A 107 14.33 -5.91 -17.48
CA SER A 107 13.10 -5.40 -16.86
C SER A 107 12.11 -6.50 -16.47
N ASP A 108 12.01 -7.56 -17.26
CA ASP A 108 11.11 -8.68 -16.99
C ASP A 108 11.62 -9.49 -15.80
N VAL A 109 12.94 -9.74 -15.78
CA VAL A 109 13.64 -10.37 -14.65
C VAL A 109 13.46 -9.56 -13.37
N ASP A 110 13.58 -8.22 -13.44
CA ASP A 110 13.41 -7.35 -12.29
C ASP A 110 11.97 -7.35 -11.75
N LYS A 111 10.99 -7.27 -12.65
CA LYS A 111 9.55 -7.32 -12.32
C LYS A 111 9.19 -8.62 -11.64
N GLN A 112 9.63 -9.76 -12.20
CA GLN A 112 9.39 -11.07 -11.60
C GLN A 112 10.12 -11.22 -10.27
N GLY A 113 11.38 -10.80 -10.18
CA GLY A 113 12.15 -10.86 -8.93
C GLY A 113 11.47 -10.09 -7.79
N ARG A 114 10.96 -8.88 -8.07
CA ARG A 114 10.18 -8.09 -7.10
C ARG A 114 8.92 -8.83 -6.65
N LYS A 115 8.16 -9.41 -7.59
CA LYS A 115 6.93 -10.16 -7.31
C LYS A 115 7.21 -11.35 -6.39
N ARG A 116 8.18 -12.19 -6.74
CA ARG A 116 8.53 -13.40 -5.96
C ARG A 116 9.05 -13.08 -4.56
N VAL A 117 9.88 -12.04 -4.42
CA VAL A 117 10.34 -11.61 -3.09
C VAL A 117 9.17 -11.17 -2.20
N ARG A 118 8.17 -10.48 -2.76
CA ARG A 118 6.96 -10.08 -2.02
C ARG A 118 6.10 -11.28 -1.62
N GLU A 119 5.93 -12.24 -2.51
CA GLU A 119 5.18 -13.48 -2.22
C GLU A 119 5.87 -14.31 -1.12
N ILE A 120 7.21 -14.40 -1.13
CA ILE A 120 7.97 -15.16 -0.13
C ILE A 120 7.99 -14.46 1.23
N LYS A 121 8.14 -13.12 1.27
CA LYS A 121 8.22 -12.37 2.52
C LYS A 121 6.85 -12.06 3.13
N GLY A 122 5.78 -12.13 2.33
CA GLY A 122 4.47 -11.64 2.72
C GLY A 122 4.41 -10.09 2.74
N PRO A 123 3.25 -9.53 3.08
CA PRO A 123 3.09 -8.09 3.24
C PRO A 123 4.01 -7.58 4.38
N PRO A 124 4.50 -6.33 4.30
CA PRO A 124 5.27 -5.73 5.38
C PRO A 124 4.46 -5.76 6.67
N GLN A 125 4.96 -6.44 7.70
CA GLN A 125 4.37 -6.37 9.04
C GLN A 125 4.82 -5.06 9.70
N SER A 126 3.92 -4.09 9.82
CA SER A 126 4.16 -2.89 10.63
C SER A 126 4.20 -3.29 12.10
N LYS A 127 5.33 -3.04 12.77
CA LYS A 127 5.45 -3.26 14.21
C LYS A 127 5.02 -2.00 14.96
N PRO A 128 4.17 -2.11 16.00
CA PRO A 128 3.90 -1.00 16.89
C PRO A 128 5.20 -0.45 17.49
N GLY A 129 5.26 0.86 17.69
CA GLY A 129 6.41 1.52 18.28
C GLY A 129 6.48 3.00 17.97
N VAL A 130 7.48 3.65 18.58
CA VAL A 130 7.77 5.06 18.38
C VAL A 130 9.15 5.19 17.74
N LYS A 131 9.24 5.95 16.65
CA LYS A 131 10.50 6.28 15.97
C LYS A 131 10.77 7.78 16.08
N LEU A 132 12.02 8.15 16.28
CA LEU A 132 12.45 9.54 16.32
C LEU A 132 13.51 9.78 15.23
N TYR A 133 13.18 10.64 14.28
CA TYR A 133 14.09 11.10 13.24
C TYR A 133 14.71 12.42 13.63
N ARG A 134 16.04 12.47 13.66
CA ARG A 134 16.83 13.63 14.09
C ARG A 134 17.51 14.26 12.89
N ARG A 135 17.41 15.59 12.79
CA ARG A 135 18.09 16.39 11.77
C ARG A 135 19.12 17.26 12.47
N ALA A 136 20.28 17.47 11.84
CA ALA A 136 21.35 18.30 12.39
C ALA A 136 20.87 19.74 12.58
N ASP A 137 20.27 20.32 11.53
CA ASP A 137 19.88 21.73 11.49
C ASP A 137 18.37 21.91 11.26
N GLY A 138 17.53 21.20 12.02
CA GLY A 138 16.08 21.31 11.85
C GLY A 138 15.24 20.54 12.86
N PRO A 139 13.90 20.66 12.77
CA PRO A 139 12.99 20.01 13.69
C PRO A 139 13.10 18.49 13.59
N TRP A 140 12.94 17.83 14.73
CA TRP A 140 12.90 16.38 14.81
C TRP A 140 11.49 15.87 14.58
N THR A 141 11.38 14.66 14.04
CA THR A 141 10.09 14.03 13.75
C THR A 141 9.90 12.81 14.64
N MET A 142 8.79 12.76 15.36
CA MET A 142 8.35 11.56 16.06
C MET A 142 7.24 10.88 15.27
N THR A 143 7.37 9.57 15.04
CA THR A 143 6.35 8.74 14.39
C THR A 143 5.87 7.68 15.36
N ILE A 144 4.57 7.61 15.59
CA ILE A 144 3.92 6.62 16.45
C ILE A 144 3.17 5.64 15.55
N THR A 145 3.36 4.35 15.78
CA THR A 145 2.67 3.27 15.08
C THR A 145 1.99 2.39 16.13
N GLY A 146 0.69 2.15 16.00
CA GLY A 146 -0.13 1.41 16.97
C GLY A 146 -1.36 0.79 16.30
N LYS A 147 -2.29 0.23 17.09
CA LYS A 147 -3.58 -0.20 16.54
C LYS A 147 -4.30 1.03 15.98
N SER A 148 -5.03 0.85 14.89
CA SER A 148 -5.73 1.97 14.23
C SER A 148 -6.71 2.69 15.15
N ALA A 149 -7.40 1.95 16.05
CA ALA A 149 -8.30 2.54 17.03
C ALA A 149 -7.55 3.45 18.02
N ASP A 150 -6.44 2.96 18.58
CA ASP A 150 -5.62 3.74 19.52
C ASP A 150 -5.06 5.02 18.86
N ILE A 151 -4.55 4.91 17.62
CA ILE A 151 -4.02 6.07 16.89
C ILE A 151 -5.12 7.07 16.55
N ALA A 152 -6.32 6.61 16.18
CA ALA A 152 -7.45 7.48 15.91
C ALA A 152 -7.91 8.21 17.18
N ASP A 153 -7.96 7.54 18.32
CA ASP A 153 -8.29 8.16 19.62
C ASP A 153 -7.22 9.20 20.01
N MET A 154 -5.93 8.88 19.81
CA MET A 154 -4.83 9.83 20.03
C MET A 154 -4.94 11.06 19.13
N HIS A 155 -5.29 10.87 17.86
CA HIS A 155 -5.47 11.96 16.90
C HIS A 155 -6.68 12.84 17.24
N ALA A 156 -7.79 12.23 17.65
CA ALA A 156 -9.00 12.96 18.03
C ALA A 156 -8.84 13.83 19.28
N ALA A 157 -7.84 13.54 20.12
CA ALA A 157 -7.48 14.39 21.26
C ALA A 157 -6.68 15.65 20.84
N LEU A 158 -6.29 15.78 19.57
CA LEU A 158 -5.50 16.91 19.08
C LEU A 158 -6.40 17.99 18.50
N ASP A 159 -6.07 19.24 18.78
CA ASP A 159 -6.67 20.38 18.11
C ASP A 159 -6.16 20.40 16.65
N LYS A 160 -7.07 20.49 15.68
CA LYS A 160 -6.73 20.49 14.25
C LYS A 160 -5.87 21.69 13.86
N ASP A 161 -6.10 22.83 14.49
CA ASP A 161 -5.41 24.09 14.21
C ASP A 161 -4.14 24.27 15.06
N ALA A 162 -4.03 23.54 16.18
CA ALA A 162 -2.87 23.56 17.07
C ALA A 162 -2.37 22.17 17.53
N PRO A 163 -2.09 21.23 16.61
CA PRO A 163 -1.88 19.82 16.97
C PRO A 163 -0.61 19.58 17.80
N LEU A 164 0.47 20.32 17.51
CA LEU A 164 1.73 20.18 18.26
C LEU A 164 1.59 20.67 19.70
N ASP A 165 0.83 21.74 19.94
CA ASP A 165 0.59 22.27 21.28
C ASP A 165 -0.32 21.35 22.09
N SER A 166 -1.34 20.74 21.45
CA SER A 166 -2.14 19.67 22.09
C SER A 166 -1.26 18.51 22.53
N VAL A 167 -0.39 18.02 21.65
CA VAL A 167 0.57 16.95 21.99
C VAL A 167 1.47 17.36 23.17
N ARG A 168 2.01 18.59 23.17
CA ARG A 168 2.83 19.09 24.29
C ARG A 168 2.07 19.13 25.61
N LYS A 169 0.83 19.63 25.62
CA LYS A 169 -0.01 19.70 26.83
C LYS A 169 -0.32 18.31 27.37
N ILE A 170 -0.65 17.36 26.49
CA ILE A 170 -0.92 15.96 26.85
C ILE A 170 0.33 15.32 27.47
N PHE A 171 1.50 15.42 26.82
CA PHE A 171 2.73 14.83 27.37
C PHE A 171 3.20 15.50 28.67
N GLN A 172 2.86 16.77 28.90
CA GLN A 172 3.15 17.48 30.14
C GLN A 172 2.13 17.20 31.26
N GLY A 173 1.12 16.35 31.01
CA GLY A 173 0.05 16.07 31.97
C GLY A 173 -0.88 17.26 32.25
N LYS A 174 -0.82 18.33 31.43
CA LYS A 174 -1.60 19.56 31.60
C LYS A 174 -2.96 19.52 30.89
N ALA A 175 -3.19 18.49 30.10
CA ALA A 175 -4.48 18.12 29.56
C ALA A 175 -4.63 16.61 29.76
N ALA A 176 -5.77 16.18 30.31
CA ALA A 176 -6.14 14.79 30.13
C ALA A 176 -6.26 14.54 28.62
N ALA A 177 -5.84 13.38 28.15
CA ALA A 177 -6.47 12.80 26.97
C ALA A 177 -7.92 12.44 27.37
N SER A 178 -8.72 13.44 27.79
CA SER A 178 -10.15 13.31 27.85
C SER A 178 -10.49 12.97 26.42
N GLY A 179 -10.87 11.71 26.19
CA GLY A 179 -11.46 11.32 24.93
C GLY A 179 -12.50 12.37 24.67
N ALA A 180 -12.23 13.25 23.70
CA ALA A 180 -13.29 13.98 23.04
C ALA A 180 -14.35 12.90 22.85
N SER A 181 -15.59 13.14 23.28
CA SER A 181 -16.66 12.18 23.07
C SER A 181 -16.89 12.13 21.56
N VAL A 182 -15.98 11.48 20.85
CA VAL A 182 -16.07 11.21 19.44
C VAL A 182 -17.19 10.22 19.40
N THR A 183 -18.38 10.72 19.10
CA THR A 183 -19.54 9.91 18.84
C THR A 183 -19.19 9.09 17.60
N THR A 184 -18.58 7.94 17.83
CA THR A 184 -17.99 7.15 16.76
C THR A 184 -19.12 6.32 16.18
N ASN A 185 -19.52 6.63 14.95
CA ASN A 185 -20.51 5.84 14.24
C ASN A 185 -19.86 4.56 13.75
N VAL A 186 -20.46 3.44 14.11
CA VAL A 186 -19.97 2.10 13.74
C VAL A 186 -20.84 1.60 12.59
N VAL A 187 -20.17 1.25 11.51
CA VAL A 187 -20.80 0.77 10.29
C VAL A 187 -20.95 -0.74 10.41
N LEU A 188 -22.19 -1.19 10.47
CA LEU A 188 -22.54 -2.62 10.44
C LEU A 188 -23.33 -2.89 9.17
N ARG A 189 -22.79 -3.75 8.31
CA ARG A 189 -23.61 -4.30 7.24
C ARG A 189 -24.59 -5.30 7.81
N LEU A 190 -25.74 -5.44 7.17
CA LEU A 190 -26.81 -6.31 7.67
C LEU A 190 -26.36 -7.79 7.75
N ASP A 191 -25.50 -8.25 6.83
CA ASP A 191 -24.89 -9.58 6.84
C ASP A 191 -23.82 -9.78 7.94
N GLU A 192 -23.25 -8.70 8.44
CA GLU A 192 -22.27 -8.72 9.55
C GLU A 192 -22.97 -8.72 10.91
N LEU A 193 -24.18 -8.15 11.01
CA LEU A 193 -24.97 -8.11 12.25
C LEU A 193 -25.30 -9.52 12.76
N ASP A 194 -25.70 -10.43 11.87
CA ASP A 194 -26.02 -11.81 12.23
C ASP A 194 -24.83 -12.52 12.91
N ARG A 195 -23.59 -12.20 12.50
CA ARG A 195 -22.36 -12.77 13.06
C ARG A 195 -21.91 -12.15 14.38
N VAL A 196 -22.36 -10.94 14.69
CA VAL A 196 -22.11 -10.32 16.01
C VAL A 196 -23.05 -10.90 17.06
N VAL A 197 -24.27 -11.25 16.65
CA VAL A 197 -25.31 -11.82 17.53
C VAL A 197 -25.09 -13.32 17.75
N ASP A 198 -24.55 -14.03 16.76
CA ASP A 198 -24.18 -15.44 16.87
C ASP A 198 -22.82 -15.62 17.60
N THR A 199 -22.86 -16.07 18.84
CA THR A 199 -21.66 -16.28 19.69
C THR A 199 -20.84 -17.52 19.32
N THR A 200 -21.22 -18.24 18.25
CA THR A 200 -20.55 -19.49 17.84
C THR A 200 -19.52 -19.32 16.70
N GLY A 201 -19.36 -18.12 16.15
CA GLY A 201 -18.45 -17.83 15.02
C GLY A 201 -17.20 -17.00 15.34
N ASP A 202 -16.25 -16.94 14.40
CA ASP A 202 -15.07 -16.07 14.46
C ASP A 202 -15.46 -14.57 14.50
N ASP A 203 -14.84 -13.82 15.44
CA ASP A 203 -15.07 -12.38 15.67
C ASP A 203 -14.85 -11.56 14.38
N ILE A 204 -15.76 -10.63 14.10
CA ILE A 204 -15.72 -9.83 12.87
C ILE A 204 -14.85 -8.59 13.05
N THR A 205 -14.20 -8.12 11.98
CA THR A 205 -13.51 -6.83 11.98
C THR A 205 -14.41 -5.75 11.40
N LEU A 206 -14.77 -4.77 12.24
CA LEU A 206 -15.60 -3.63 11.91
C LEU A 206 -14.75 -2.42 11.53
N GLN A 207 -15.28 -1.56 10.66
CA GLN A 207 -14.66 -0.30 10.25
C GLN A 207 -15.46 0.90 10.77
N LEU A 208 -14.74 1.85 11.37
CA LEU A 208 -15.27 3.07 11.97
C LEU A 208 -15.15 4.24 10.98
N THR A 209 -16.02 5.24 11.14
CA THR A 209 -16.05 6.47 10.32
C THR A 209 -14.77 7.31 10.37
N ASN A 210 -13.99 7.18 11.45
CA ASN A 210 -12.65 7.77 11.58
C ASN A 210 -11.54 6.94 10.88
N GLY A 211 -11.91 5.90 10.13
CA GLY A 211 -10.98 5.00 9.44
C GLY A 211 -10.35 3.90 10.32
N ALA A 212 -10.63 3.89 11.63
CA ALA A 212 -10.14 2.83 12.50
C ALA A 212 -10.84 1.49 12.23
N ARG A 213 -10.15 0.40 12.54
CA ARG A 213 -10.71 -0.96 12.59
C ARG A 213 -10.65 -1.52 13.99
N MET A 214 -11.66 -2.29 14.39
CA MET A 214 -11.73 -3.01 15.66
C MET A 214 -12.55 -4.29 15.52
N THR A 215 -12.55 -5.13 16.55
CA THR A 215 -13.37 -6.36 16.53
C THR A 215 -14.79 -6.12 17.06
N GLY A 216 -15.71 -7.06 16.83
CA GLY A 216 -17.06 -7.02 17.42
C GLY A 216 -17.00 -7.04 18.95
N ALA A 217 -16.07 -7.79 19.55
CA ALA A 217 -15.84 -7.76 20.99
C ALA A 217 -15.33 -6.39 21.50
N ASP A 218 -14.48 -5.70 20.74
CA ASP A 218 -14.04 -4.33 21.07
C ASP A 218 -15.18 -3.31 20.96
N LEU A 219 -16.07 -3.48 19.97
CA LEU A 219 -17.29 -2.68 19.84
C LEU A 219 -18.17 -2.82 21.08
N VAL A 220 -18.49 -4.06 21.49
CA VAL A 220 -19.32 -4.33 22.67
C VAL A 220 -18.71 -3.66 23.90
N ARG A 221 -17.40 -3.83 24.13
CA ARG A 221 -16.69 -3.17 25.24
C ARG A 221 -16.82 -1.63 25.21
N ARG A 222 -16.71 -1.00 24.03
CA ARG A 222 -16.80 0.46 23.87
C ARG A 222 -18.23 1.00 23.94
N ALA A 223 -19.21 0.29 23.38
CA ALA A 223 -20.62 0.70 23.36
C ALA A 223 -21.24 0.73 24.77
N PHE A 224 -20.78 -0.15 25.66
CA PHE A 224 -21.20 -0.16 27.07
C PHE A 224 -20.50 0.93 27.93
N THR A 225 -19.60 1.74 27.36
CA THR A 225 -18.87 2.79 28.12
C THR A 225 -19.31 4.23 27.81
N ALA A 226 -19.84 4.59 26.63
CA ALA A 226 -20.48 5.90 26.37
C ALA A 226 -21.14 5.98 24.97
N HIS A 227 -22.13 6.88 24.85
CA HIS A 227 -22.99 7.20 23.71
C HIS A 227 -22.37 7.06 22.29
N GLY A 228 -22.76 6.01 21.55
CA GLY A 228 -22.44 5.79 20.14
C GLY A 228 -23.68 5.55 19.26
N TYR A 229 -23.58 5.80 17.97
CA TYR A 229 -24.63 5.50 16.98
C TYR A 229 -24.26 4.25 16.17
N VAL A 230 -25.28 3.47 15.78
CA VAL A 230 -25.15 2.33 14.85
C VAL A 230 -25.88 2.68 13.55
N THR A 231 -25.19 2.60 12.41
CA THR A 231 -25.79 2.82 11.10
C THR A 231 -25.87 1.51 10.32
N LEU A 232 -27.08 1.16 9.89
CA LEU A 232 -27.35 -0.03 9.08
C LEU A 232 -27.22 0.31 7.59
N ILE A 233 -26.40 -0.46 6.89
CA ILE A 233 -26.18 -0.35 5.44
C ILE A 233 -26.71 -1.59 4.75
N HIS A 234 -27.62 -1.40 3.79
CA HIS A 234 -28.11 -2.50 2.97
C HIS A 234 -27.07 -2.85 1.89
N PRO A 235 -26.72 -4.14 1.68
CA PRO A 235 -25.60 -4.55 0.82
C PRO A 235 -25.71 -4.11 -0.64
N VAL A 236 -26.93 -3.80 -1.12
CA VAL A 236 -27.19 -3.35 -2.50
C VAL A 236 -27.67 -1.90 -2.57
N LYS A 237 -28.23 -1.35 -1.50
CA LYS A 237 -28.96 -0.06 -1.54
C LYS A 237 -28.23 1.07 -0.80
N GLY A 238 -27.16 0.75 -0.06
CA GLY A 238 -26.49 1.75 0.77
C GLY A 238 -27.31 2.09 2.03
N PRO A 239 -27.14 3.29 2.59
CA PRO A 239 -27.87 3.76 3.78
C PRO A 239 -29.40 3.79 3.57
N VAL A 240 -30.17 3.33 4.54
CA VAL A 240 -31.63 3.25 4.44
C VAL A 240 -32.30 4.58 4.87
N ASN A 241 -32.63 5.42 3.87
CA ASN A 241 -33.51 6.63 3.85
C ASN A 241 -33.07 7.98 4.51
N LEU A 242 -33.11 9.06 3.69
CA LEU A 242 -33.50 10.45 3.99
C LEU A 242 -33.60 11.24 2.66
N TYR A 243 -34.63 12.06 2.43
CA TYR A 243 -34.78 12.86 1.20
C TYR A 243 -34.74 14.38 1.48
N ARG A 244 -34.14 15.19 0.59
CA ARG A 244 -34.07 16.66 0.71
C ARG A 244 -33.92 17.36 -0.65
N THR A 245 -34.42 18.59 -0.77
CA THR A 245 -34.47 19.43 -1.99
C THR A 245 -33.39 20.54 -2.08
N GLU A 246 -32.34 20.52 -1.25
CA GLU A 246 -31.31 21.57 -1.19
C GLU A 246 -29.90 21.03 -1.49
N ARG A 247 -28.99 21.91 -1.94
CA ARG A 247 -27.61 21.55 -2.35
C ARG A 247 -26.72 21.00 -1.22
N LEU A 248 -26.88 21.49 0.01
CA LEU A 248 -26.02 21.11 1.14
C LEU A 248 -26.59 19.90 1.90
N ALA A 249 -25.76 18.87 2.07
CA ALA A 249 -26.10 17.70 2.85
C ALA A 249 -26.33 18.05 4.33
N SER A 250 -27.44 17.58 4.89
CA SER A 250 -27.71 17.68 6.33
C SER A 250 -26.68 16.89 7.16
N PRO A 251 -26.54 17.16 8.47
CA PRO A 251 -25.66 16.38 9.34
C PRO A 251 -25.94 14.88 9.26
N LYS A 252 -27.23 14.48 9.20
CA LYS A 252 -27.64 13.08 9.04
C LYS A 252 -27.14 12.47 7.71
N GLN A 253 -27.23 13.19 6.60
CA GLN A 253 -26.76 12.72 5.30
C GLN A 253 -25.23 12.62 5.23
N ARG A 254 -24.51 13.56 5.85
CA ARG A 254 -23.06 13.47 6.03
C ARG A 254 -22.69 12.23 6.83
N THR A 255 -23.37 11.97 7.95
CA THR A 255 -23.16 10.78 8.77
C THR A 255 -23.45 9.50 7.99
N MET A 256 -24.49 9.47 7.16
CA MET A 256 -24.84 8.33 6.31
C MET A 256 -23.80 8.09 5.20
N ALA A 257 -23.32 9.14 4.53
CA ALA A 257 -22.28 9.04 3.50
C ALA A 257 -20.93 8.61 4.08
N ALA A 258 -20.58 9.13 5.27
CA ALA A 258 -19.38 8.72 6.01
C ALA A 258 -19.47 7.28 6.51
N ALA A 259 -20.67 6.83 6.91
CA ALA A 259 -20.91 5.44 7.27
C ALA A 259 -20.79 4.50 6.06
N GLU A 260 -21.28 4.91 4.90
CA GLU A 260 -21.15 4.09 3.69
C GLU A 260 -19.69 3.95 3.23
N ASN A 261 -18.90 5.02 3.34
CA ASN A 261 -17.49 5.02 3.01
C ASN A 261 -16.69 5.65 4.16
N PRO A 262 -16.19 4.85 5.12
CA PRO A 262 -15.44 5.36 6.29
C PRO A 262 -14.09 6.00 5.92
N THR A 263 -13.64 5.82 4.69
CA THR A 263 -12.46 6.47 4.10
C THR A 263 -12.78 6.85 2.67
N CYS A 264 -12.09 7.86 2.13
CA CYS A 264 -12.22 8.27 0.73
C CYS A 264 -12.25 7.05 -0.23
N PRO A 265 -13.29 6.87 -1.06
CA PRO A 265 -13.47 5.66 -1.87
C PRO A 265 -12.47 5.49 -3.03
N TRP A 266 -11.58 6.48 -3.21
CA TRP A 266 -10.54 6.42 -4.22
C TRP A 266 -9.53 5.29 -3.91
N PRO A 267 -9.01 4.54 -4.90
CA PRO A 267 -8.20 3.37 -4.62
C PRO A 267 -6.95 3.74 -3.84
N GLN A 268 -6.70 3.01 -2.75
CA GLN A 268 -5.55 3.18 -1.85
C GLN A 268 -5.57 4.49 -1.02
N CYS A 269 -6.64 5.29 -1.10
CA CYS A 269 -6.81 6.44 -0.23
C CYS A 269 -7.37 5.99 1.13
N ASN A 270 -6.71 6.37 2.22
CA ASN A 270 -7.17 6.10 3.59
C ASN A 270 -7.51 7.42 4.33
N TYR A 271 -7.81 8.48 3.59
CA TYR A 271 -8.18 9.76 4.19
C TYR A 271 -9.53 9.61 4.90
N PRO A 272 -9.64 9.95 6.20
CA PRO A 272 -10.80 9.63 7.02
C PRO A 272 -12.04 10.40 6.57
N ALA A 273 -13.22 9.78 6.66
CA ALA A 273 -14.48 10.39 6.23
C ALA A 273 -14.84 11.66 7.03
N ASP A 274 -14.44 11.72 8.30
CA ASP A 274 -14.66 12.88 9.18
C ASP A 274 -13.97 14.16 8.66
N GLU A 275 -12.88 14.01 7.91
CA GLU A 275 -12.17 15.12 7.28
C GLU A 275 -12.53 15.28 5.79
N CYS A 276 -13.33 14.38 5.24
CA CYS A 276 -13.77 14.42 3.85
C CYS A 276 -14.89 15.45 3.64
N GLN A 277 -15.00 15.86 2.38
CA GLN A 277 -16.14 16.62 1.89
C GLN A 277 -17.23 15.65 1.44
N VAL A 278 -18.50 16.06 1.56
CA VAL A 278 -19.60 15.33 0.93
C VAL A 278 -19.52 15.61 -0.56
N HIS A 279 -19.54 14.55 -1.35
CA HIS A 279 -19.41 14.56 -2.80
C HIS A 279 -20.67 14.00 -3.45
N HIS A 280 -21.15 14.65 -4.50
CA HIS A 280 -22.28 14.16 -5.30
C HIS A 280 -21.75 13.30 -6.45
N LEU A 281 -22.30 12.09 -6.64
CA LEU A 281 -21.90 11.18 -7.72
C LEU A 281 -22.34 11.70 -9.09
N THR A 282 -23.56 12.25 -9.15
CA THR A 282 -24.04 13.13 -10.21
C THR A 282 -23.94 14.54 -9.66
N ALA A 283 -23.09 15.38 -10.24
CA ALA A 283 -22.86 16.71 -9.71
C ALA A 283 -24.18 17.51 -9.62
N TRP A 284 -24.32 18.31 -8.56
CA TRP A 284 -25.51 19.16 -8.36
C TRP A 284 -25.81 20.07 -9.55
N HIS A 285 -24.76 20.65 -10.16
CA HIS A 285 -24.90 21.51 -11.35
C HIS A 285 -25.39 20.73 -12.59
N HIS A 286 -25.23 19.41 -12.62
CA HIS A 286 -25.76 18.51 -13.64
C HIS A 286 -27.10 17.89 -13.22
N GLY A 287 -27.79 18.45 -12.22
CA GLY A 287 -29.12 18.01 -11.79
C GLY A 287 -29.12 16.86 -10.79
N GLY A 288 -27.96 16.50 -10.22
CA GLY A 288 -27.91 15.46 -9.20
C GLY A 288 -28.51 15.90 -7.87
N GLU A 289 -29.38 15.07 -7.30
CA GLU A 289 -30.08 15.36 -6.05
C GLU A 289 -29.19 15.17 -4.81
N THR A 290 -29.48 15.85 -3.71
CA THR A 290 -28.74 15.69 -2.44
C THR A 290 -29.39 14.60 -1.60
N ASN A 291 -29.37 13.38 -2.13
CA ASN A 291 -29.95 12.18 -1.52
C ASN A 291 -28.86 11.16 -1.21
N PRO A 292 -28.99 10.31 -0.18
CA PRO A 292 -27.99 9.28 0.16
C PRO A 292 -27.55 8.41 -1.03
N GLU A 293 -28.45 8.13 -1.98
CA GLU A 293 -28.13 7.36 -3.19
C GLU A 293 -27.12 8.07 -4.12
N ASN A 294 -27.12 9.40 -4.13
CA ASN A 294 -26.27 10.26 -4.95
C ASN A 294 -25.12 10.90 -4.16
N LEU A 295 -24.96 10.58 -2.88
CA LEU A 295 -23.91 11.14 -2.03
C LEU A 295 -22.86 10.10 -1.66
N THR A 296 -21.63 10.57 -1.49
CA THR A 296 -20.52 9.87 -0.87
C THR A 296 -19.65 10.87 -0.12
N ILE A 297 -18.56 10.42 0.50
CA ILE A 297 -17.48 11.26 0.99
C ILE A 297 -16.27 11.19 0.04
N ALA A 298 -15.53 12.28 -0.08
CA ALA A 298 -14.26 12.35 -0.82
C ALA A 298 -13.28 13.31 -0.12
N CYS A 299 -11.99 12.98 -0.08
CA CYS A 299 -11.00 13.89 0.50
C CYS A 299 -10.87 15.17 -0.35
N PRO A 300 -10.39 16.30 0.20
CA PRO A 300 -10.32 17.56 -0.55
C PRO A 300 -9.60 17.44 -1.90
N TYR A 301 -8.52 16.66 -1.95
CA TYR A 301 -7.79 16.39 -3.19
C TYR A 301 -8.63 15.60 -4.20
N HIS A 302 -9.17 14.44 -3.82
CA HIS A 302 -9.94 13.57 -4.73
C HIS A 302 -11.29 14.15 -5.11
N ASN A 303 -11.91 14.95 -4.23
CA ASN A 303 -13.10 15.72 -4.57
C ASN A 303 -12.79 16.74 -5.69
N GLY A 304 -11.64 17.42 -5.63
CA GLY A 304 -11.26 18.42 -6.62
C GLY A 304 -10.73 17.86 -7.95
N VAL A 305 -10.33 16.60 -7.99
CA VAL A 305 -9.83 15.95 -9.22
C VAL A 305 -10.79 14.89 -9.78
N ASN A 306 -12.02 14.81 -9.25
CA ASN A 306 -13.05 13.91 -9.74
C ASN A 306 -13.58 14.41 -11.10
N ASP A 307 -13.76 13.49 -12.05
CA ASP A 307 -14.34 13.82 -13.35
C ASP A 307 -15.88 13.96 -13.21
N ASP A 308 -16.33 15.13 -12.76
CA ASP A 308 -17.74 15.44 -12.45
C ASP A 308 -18.62 15.67 -13.69
N ASP A 309 -18.01 16.12 -14.80
CA ASP A 309 -18.71 16.36 -16.06
C ASP A 309 -18.65 15.11 -16.94
N PRO A 310 -19.79 14.43 -17.16
CA PRO A 310 -19.83 13.24 -18.02
C PRO A 310 -19.54 13.53 -19.49
N ASN A 311 -19.55 14.81 -19.91
CA ASN A 311 -19.28 15.24 -21.28
C ASN A 311 -17.85 15.78 -21.48
N ALA A 312 -17.08 15.94 -20.40
CA ALA A 312 -15.69 16.36 -20.49
C ALA A 312 -14.78 15.15 -20.83
N PRO A 313 -13.65 15.38 -21.51
CA PRO A 313 -12.65 14.32 -21.72
C PRO A 313 -12.21 13.73 -20.37
N PRO A 314 -12.27 12.41 -20.17
CA PRO A 314 -11.99 11.82 -18.88
C PRO A 314 -10.49 11.91 -18.58
N LEU A 315 -10.13 12.35 -17.37
CA LEU A 315 -8.76 12.63 -16.98
C LEU A 315 -8.30 11.64 -15.90
N ARG A 316 -9.00 11.64 -14.76
CA ARG A 316 -8.56 10.96 -13.53
C ARG A 316 -9.60 10.00 -13.00
N GLY A 317 -10.73 9.84 -13.68
CA GLY A 317 -11.81 8.95 -13.31
C GLY A 317 -12.81 9.62 -12.35
N ARG A 318 -13.87 8.89 -12.05
CA ARG A 318 -14.99 9.40 -11.24
C ARG A 318 -15.43 8.43 -10.16
N LEU A 319 -15.95 8.94 -9.05
CA LEU A 319 -16.67 8.14 -8.08
C LEU A 319 -18.07 7.81 -8.62
N ALA A 320 -18.43 6.54 -8.58
CA ALA A 320 -19.74 6.05 -9.02
C ALA A 320 -20.25 4.94 -8.12
N ARG A 321 -21.56 4.78 -8.06
CA ARG A 321 -22.21 3.68 -7.35
C ARG A 321 -22.35 2.49 -8.30
N VAL A 322 -21.65 1.40 -7.99
CA VAL A 322 -21.70 0.16 -8.77
C VAL A 322 -22.16 -0.97 -7.87
N LYS A 323 -23.32 -1.55 -8.17
CA LYS A 323 -23.94 -2.64 -7.40
C LYS A 323 -24.04 -2.33 -5.90
N GLY A 324 -24.44 -1.11 -5.57
CA GLY A 324 -24.65 -0.68 -4.18
C GLY A 324 -23.40 -0.23 -3.42
N THR A 325 -22.20 -0.29 -4.00
CA THR A 325 -20.97 0.20 -3.39
C THR A 325 -20.42 1.40 -4.16
N ILE A 326 -19.91 2.41 -3.45
CA ILE A 326 -19.16 3.49 -4.09
C ILE A 326 -17.78 2.99 -4.51
N ARG A 327 -17.43 3.22 -5.77
CA ARG A 327 -16.13 2.86 -6.33
C ARG A 327 -15.64 3.97 -7.23
N TRP A 328 -14.33 4.14 -7.28
CA TRP A 328 -13.71 4.90 -8.35
C TRP A 328 -13.72 4.08 -9.64
N LEU A 329 -14.18 4.72 -10.72
CA LEU A 329 -14.13 4.22 -12.07
C LEU A 329 -13.00 4.92 -12.83
N PRO A 330 -12.11 4.18 -13.49
CA PRO A 330 -11.05 4.79 -14.28
C PRO A 330 -11.62 5.57 -15.47
N PRO A 331 -10.84 6.51 -16.06
CA PRO A 331 -11.23 7.31 -17.22
C PRO A 331 -11.81 6.53 -18.41
N TRP A 332 -11.34 5.29 -18.59
CA TRP A 332 -11.73 4.41 -19.70
C TRP A 332 -12.87 3.43 -19.35
N ALA A 333 -13.49 3.55 -18.17
CA ALA A 333 -14.64 2.74 -17.82
C ALA A 333 -15.89 3.24 -18.54
N GLU A 334 -16.52 2.37 -19.33
CA GLU A 334 -17.81 2.64 -19.96
C GLU A 334 -18.89 2.86 -18.89
N SER A 335 -19.77 3.82 -19.15
CA SER A 335 -20.95 4.10 -18.33
C SER A 335 -21.93 2.93 -18.45
N SER A 336 -21.83 1.96 -17.55
CA SER A 336 -22.83 0.89 -17.38
C SER A 336 -24.05 1.38 -16.63
#